data_AF-A0A497V8S0-F1
#
_entry.id   AF-A0A497V8S0-F1
#
_cell.length_a   1.000
_cell.length_b   1.000
_cell.length_c   1.000
_cell.angle_alpha   90.00
_cell.angle_beta   90.00
_cell.angle_gamma   90.00
#
_symmetry.space_group_name_H-M   'P 1'
#
loop_
_entity.id
_entity.type
_entity.pdbx_description
1 polymer ?
#
loop_
_entity_poly.entity_id
_entity_poly.type
_entity_poly.pdbx_seq_one_letter_code
_entity_poly.pdbx_strand_id
1 'polypeptide(L)'
;MIPDYKLIYTDILIKKFPHKQERCKKLLEKDNLSVLNIIELNTIIFGKTNNQTENDNQKYRSYRKSDILIILDYQKKHKLNNSQLASHFKLSRNTVAKWKKIFLV
;
A
#
# COMPACT_ATOMS: atom_id res chain seq x y z
N MET A 1 11.40 -9.40 11.66
CA MET A 1 11.89 -8.01 11.71
C MET A 1 11.02 -7.19 10.77
N ILE A 2 10.41 -6.10 11.23
CA ILE A 2 9.58 -5.23 10.38
C ILE A 2 10.53 -4.25 9.67
N PRO A 3 10.48 -4.11 8.34
CA PRO A 3 11.26 -3.10 7.64
C PRO A 3 10.85 -1.69 8.10
N ASP A 4 11.83 -0.86 8.44
CA ASP A 4 11.57 0.56 8.69
C ASP A 4 11.42 1.28 7.34
N TYR A 5 10.18 1.34 6.87
CA TYR A 5 9.84 1.99 5.60
C TYR A 5 10.27 3.46 5.56
N LYS A 6 10.25 4.16 6.70
CA LYS A 6 10.65 5.57 6.75
C LYS A 6 12.14 5.70 6.48
N LEU A 7 12.95 4.86 7.11
CA LEU A 7 14.39 4.78 6.88
C LEU A 7 14.71 4.39 5.44
N ILE A 8 14.07 3.34 4.91
CA ILE A 8 14.29 2.85 3.53
C ILE A 8 13.98 3.95 2.51
N TYR A 9 12.82 4.60 2.60
CA TYR A 9 12.45 5.65 1.65
C TYR A 9 13.32 6.90 1.78
N THR A 10 13.72 7.26 3.00
CA THR A 10 14.63 8.38 3.24
C THR A 10 15.99 8.11 2.58
N ASP A 11 16.53 6.89 2.74
CA ASP A 11 17.78 6.46 2.11
C ASP A 11 17.71 6.50 0.58
N ILE A 12 16.61 6.01 0.00
CA ILE A 12 16.37 6.04 -1.45
C ILE A 12 16.28 7.49 -1.97
N LEU A 13 15.58 8.36 -1.25
CA LEU A 13 15.43 9.76 -1.62
C LEU A 13 16.78 10.48 -1.58
N ILE A 14 17.58 10.29 -0.53
CA ILE A 14 18.90 10.93 -0.41
C ILE A 14 19.84 10.43 -1.51
N LYS A 15 19.89 9.12 -1.76
CA LYS A 15 20.86 8.52 -2.70
C LYS A 15 20.50 8.68 -4.17
N LYS A 16 19.20 8.66 -4.52
CA LYS A 16 18.77 8.58 -5.93
C LYS A 16 17.84 9.71 -6.38
N PHE A 17 17.03 10.26 -5.48
CA PHE A 17 15.97 11.22 -5.86
C PHE A 17 15.87 12.41 -4.90
N PRO A 18 16.95 13.17 -4.66
CA PRO A 18 16.96 14.25 -3.67
C PRO A 18 15.93 15.33 -4.02
N HIS A 19 15.72 15.60 -5.31
CA HIS A 19 14.72 16.55 -5.83
C HIS A 19 13.26 16.16 -5.51
N LYS A 20 12.97 14.93 -5.07
CA LYS A 20 11.63 14.48 -4.69
C LYS A 20 11.39 14.48 -3.18
N GLN A 21 12.40 14.80 -2.36
CA GLN A 21 12.27 14.80 -0.90
C GLN A 21 11.12 15.66 -0.42
N GLU A 22 11.02 16.88 -0.96
CA GLU A 22 10.02 17.85 -0.52
C GLU A 22 8.59 17.36 -0.76
N ARG A 23 8.35 16.62 -1.86
CA ARG A 23 7.05 15.99 -2.15
C ARG A 23 6.74 14.82 -1.22
N CYS A 24 7.75 14.05 -0.82
CA CYS A 24 7.59 12.90 0.06
C CYS A 24 7.57 13.27 1.55
N LYS A 25 8.04 14.46 1.92
CA LYS A 25 8.20 14.92 3.31
C LYS A 25 6.92 14.81 4.12
N LYS A 26 5.80 15.28 3.57
CA LYS A 26 4.47 15.21 4.21
C LYS A 26 4.00 13.79 4.52
N LEU A 27 4.46 12.79 3.76
CA LEU A 27 4.13 11.38 3.98
C LEU A 27 5.08 10.73 4.98
N LEU A 28 6.37 11.07 4.93
CA LEU A 28 7.41 10.56 5.83
C LEU A 28 7.32 11.14 7.26
N GLU A 29 6.70 12.31 7.42
CA GLU A 29 6.44 12.93 8.72
C GLU A 29 5.34 12.23 9.53
N LYS A 30 4.53 11.34 8.92
CA LYS A 30 3.50 10.59 9.64
C LYS A 30 4.12 9.56 10.59
N ASP A 31 3.57 9.46 11.81
CA ASP A 31 4.02 8.51 12.83
C ASP A 31 3.87 7.06 12.39
N ASN A 32 2.81 6.76 11.62
CA ASN A 32 2.60 5.44 11.04
C ASN A 32 2.39 5.57 9.53
N LEU A 33 3.32 5.01 8.77
CA LEU A 33 3.15 4.83 7.33
C LEU A 33 2.14 3.70 7.09
N SER A 34 0.91 4.08 6.76
CA SER A 34 -0.09 3.12 6.30
C SER A 34 0.32 2.55 4.94
N VAL A 35 -0.24 1.40 4.57
CA VAL A 35 -0.02 0.83 3.24
C VAL A 35 -0.36 1.83 2.13
N LEU A 36 -1.39 2.66 2.31
CA LEU A 36 -1.73 3.72 1.35
C LEU A 36 -0.60 4.75 1.21
N ASN A 37 0.04 5.14 2.31
CA ASN A 37 1.16 6.09 2.25
C ASN A 37 2.41 5.47 1.61
N ILE A 38 2.64 4.17 1.80
CA ILE A 38 3.72 3.42 1.13
C ILE A 38 3.47 3.38 -0.39
N ILE A 39 2.23 3.14 -0.81
CA ILE A 39 1.85 3.12 -2.23
C ILE A 39 2.09 4.50 -2.85
N GLU A 40 1.62 5.54 -2.17
CA GLU A 40 1.77 6.92 -2.62
C GLU A 40 3.25 7.34 -2.71
N LEU A 41 4.06 7.01 -1.69
CA LEU A 41 5.51 7.22 -1.71
C LEU A 41 6.18 6.51 -2.89
N ASN A 42 5.86 5.24 -3.13
CA ASN A 42 6.37 4.52 -4.29
C ASN A 42 5.99 5.20 -5.61
N THR A 43 4.75 5.64 -5.76
CA THR A 43 4.30 6.32 -6.98
C THR A 43 4.98 7.68 -7.17
N ILE A 44 5.23 8.44 -6.09
CA ILE A 44 5.95 9.72 -6.19
C ILE A 44 7.42 9.49 -6.56
N ILE A 45 8.08 8.54 -5.89
CA ILE A 45 9.52 8.28 -6.04
C ILE A 45 9.83 7.63 -7.38
N PHE A 46 9.10 6.59 -7.77
CA PHE A 46 9.38 5.80 -8.97
C PHE A 46 8.48 6.12 -10.17
N GLY A 47 7.46 6.97 -9.98
CA GLY A 47 6.44 7.26 -11.00
C GLY A 47 5.35 6.19 -11.06
N LYS A 48 4.39 6.35 -11.98
CA LYS A 48 3.52 5.24 -12.38
C LYS A 48 4.39 4.20 -13.06
N THR A 49 4.75 3.15 -12.36
CA THR A 49 5.33 1.96 -12.97
C THR A 49 4.33 1.39 -13.97
N ASN A 50 4.77 1.06 -15.19
CA ASN A 50 3.93 0.37 -16.16
C ASN A 50 3.25 -0.86 -15.52
N ASN A 51 2.07 -1.23 -16.01
CA ASN A 51 1.20 -2.29 -15.45
C ASN A 51 1.94 -3.60 -15.08
N GLN A 52 3.05 -3.91 -15.75
CA GLN A 52 3.92 -5.05 -15.47
C GLN A 52 4.59 -4.96 -14.09
N THR A 53 5.25 -3.84 -13.76
CA THR A 53 6.01 -3.66 -12.51
C THR A 53 5.10 -3.44 -11.30
N GLU A 54 3.89 -2.91 -11.51
CA GLU A 54 2.88 -2.80 -10.45
C GLU A 54 2.34 -4.17 -9.99
N ASN A 55 2.19 -5.12 -10.91
CA ASN A 55 1.75 -6.48 -10.59
C ASN A 55 2.79 -7.23 -9.76
N ASP A 56 4.07 -7.06 -10.08
CA ASP A 56 5.16 -7.72 -9.35
C ASP A 56 5.33 -7.13 -7.94
N ASN A 57 5.27 -5.81 -7.80
CA ASN A 57 5.37 -5.16 -6.49
C ASN A 57 4.17 -5.45 -5.57
N GLN A 58 2.99 -5.78 -6.11
CA GLN A 58 1.82 -6.18 -5.31
C GLN A 58 1.99 -7.54 -4.63
N LYS A 59 2.69 -8.49 -5.27
CA LYS A 59 2.98 -9.80 -4.66
C LYS A 59 3.80 -9.69 -3.38
N TYR A 60 4.61 -8.65 -3.24
CA TYR A 60 5.50 -8.44 -2.09
C TYR A 60 4.91 -7.54 -0.99
N ARG A 61 3.66 -7.07 -1.12
CA ARG A 61 3.02 -6.25 -0.07
C ARG A 61 2.67 -7.11 1.14
N SER A 62 3.41 -6.89 2.22
CA SER A 62 3.06 -7.41 3.56
C SER A 62 2.02 -6.50 4.18
N TYR A 63 0.72 -6.85 4.04
CA TYR A 63 -0.36 -6.12 4.70
C TYR A 63 -0.37 -6.40 6.20
N ARG A 64 -0.40 -5.37 7.05
CA ARG A 64 -0.61 -5.57 8.49
C ARG A 64 -2.09 -5.87 8.75
N LYS A 65 -2.39 -6.51 9.88
CA LYS A 65 -3.78 -6.78 10.31
C LYS A 65 -4.65 -5.52 10.27
N SER A 66 -4.13 -4.39 10.76
CA SER A 66 -4.83 -3.10 10.73
C SER A 66 -5.18 -2.65 9.32
N ASP A 67 -4.26 -2.77 8.35
CA ASP A 67 -4.51 -2.39 6.97
C ASP A 67 -5.60 -3.27 6.33
N ILE A 68 -5.57 -4.58 6.62
CA ILE A 68 -6.58 -5.52 6.12
C ILE A 68 -7.96 -5.17 6.66
N LEU A 69 -8.08 -4.85 7.96
CA LEU A 69 -9.35 -4.47 8.56
C LEU A 69 -9.90 -3.17 7.97
N ILE A 70 -9.05 -2.17 7.71
CA ILE A 70 -9.47 -0.91 7.06
C ILE A 70 -10.00 -1.19 5.65
N ILE A 71 -9.34 -2.06 4.88
CA ILE A 71 -9.78 -2.44 3.53
C ILE A 71 -11.13 -3.17 3.57
N LEU A 72 -11.32 -4.10 4.51
CA LEU A 72 -12.59 -4.81 4.66
C LEU A 72 -13.72 -3.92 5.19
N ASP A 73 -13.41 -2.95 6.05
CA ASP A 73 -14.38 -1.95 6.51
C ASP A 73 -14.83 -1.04 5.35
N TYR A 74 -13.89 -0.61 4.51
CA TYR A 74 -14.20 0.11 3.27
C TYR A 74 -15.19 -0.66 2.39
N GLN A 75 -15.04 -2.00 2.29
CA GLN A 75 -15.99 -2.85 1.58
C GLN A 75 -17.41 -2.72 2.11
N LYS A 76 -17.57 -2.78 3.45
CA LYS A 76 -18.87 -2.68 4.12
C LYS A 76 -19.48 -1.29 3.93
N LYS A 77 -18.68 -0.24 4.17
CA LYS A 77 -19.10 1.16 4.07
C LYS A 77 -19.61 1.53 2.68
N HIS A 78 -18.95 1.02 1.64
CA HIS A 78 -19.29 1.30 0.25
C HIS A 78 -20.12 0.20 -0.44
N LYS A 79 -20.56 -0.82 0.31
CA LYS A 79 -21.35 -1.96 -0.18
C LYS A 79 -20.75 -2.64 -1.42
N LEU A 80 -19.43 -2.79 -1.43
CA LEU A 80 -18.70 -3.37 -2.57
C LEU A 80 -18.69 -4.90 -2.52
N ASN A 81 -18.76 -5.54 -3.68
CA ASN A 81 -18.45 -6.97 -3.78
C ASN A 81 -16.94 -7.22 -3.79
N ASN A 82 -16.54 -8.49 -3.61
CA ASN A 82 -15.11 -8.84 -3.51
C ASN A 82 -14.32 -8.46 -4.78
N SER A 83 -14.93 -8.53 -5.96
CA SER A 83 -14.27 -8.18 -7.23
C SER A 83 -14.08 -6.67 -7.37
N GLN A 84 -15.07 -5.88 -6.95
CA GLN A 84 -15.00 -4.42 -6.96
C GLN A 84 -13.95 -3.90 -5.96
N LEU A 85 -13.96 -4.43 -4.73
CA LEU A 85 -12.95 -4.10 -3.73
C LEU A 85 -11.54 -4.50 -4.19
N ALA A 86 -11.43 -5.70 -4.76
CA ALA A 86 -10.18 -6.20 -5.32
C ALA A 86 -9.67 -5.30 -6.45
N SER A 87 -10.52 -4.86 -7.36
CA SER A 87 -10.15 -3.91 -8.41
C SER A 87 -9.67 -2.57 -7.83
N HIS A 88 -10.40 -2.02 -6.86
CA HIS A 88 -10.09 -0.74 -6.22
C HIS A 88 -8.72 -0.74 -5.52
N PHE A 89 -8.43 -1.79 -4.74
CA PHE A 89 -7.16 -1.89 -4.00
C PHE A 89 -6.07 -2.65 -4.75
N LYS A 90 -6.33 -3.03 -6.01
CA LYS A 90 -5.45 -3.88 -6.83
C LYS A 90 -5.03 -5.14 -6.06
N LEU A 91 -6.01 -5.93 -5.66
CA LEU A 91 -5.86 -7.22 -4.99
C LEU A 91 -6.46 -8.32 -5.87
N SER A 92 -6.18 -9.58 -5.55
CA SER A 92 -6.96 -10.67 -6.11
C SER A 92 -8.28 -10.82 -5.34
N ARG A 93 -9.37 -11.18 -6.02
CA ARG A 93 -10.64 -11.51 -5.35
C ARG A 93 -10.48 -12.63 -4.30
N ASN A 94 -9.53 -13.53 -4.54
CA ASN A 94 -9.21 -14.65 -3.65
C ASN A 94 -8.51 -14.17 -2.38
N THR A 95 -7.66 -13.12 -2.48
CA THR A 95 -7.04 -12.45 -1.33
C THR A 95 -8.12 -11.87 -0.42
N VAL A 96 -9.08 -11.14 -0.99
CA VAL A 96 -10.21 -10.57 -0.24
C VAL A 96 -11.03 -11.68 0.43
N ALA A 97 -11.36 -12.74 -0.30
CA ALA A 97 -12.09 -13.90 0.27
C ALA A 97 -11.32 -14.58 1.42
N LYS A 98 -9.99 -14.74 1.27
CA LYS A 98 -9.13 -15.30 2.31
C LYS A 98 -9.10 -14.41 3.55
N TRP A 99 -8.98 -13.09 3.39
CA TRP A 99 -9.01 -12.14 4.50
C TRP A 99 -10.32 -12.17 5.25
N LYS A 100 -11.47 -12.17 4.55
CA LYS A 100 -12.78 -12.29 5.21
C LYS A 100 -12.92 -13.55 6.06
N LYS A 101 -12.37 -14.69 5.61
CA LYS A 101 -12.33 -15.94 6.39
C LYS A 101 -11.43 -15.83 7.62
N ILE A 102 -10.24 -15.25 7.48
CA ILE A 102 -9.28 -15.11 8.58
C ILE A 102 -9.78 -14.14 9.66
N PHE A 103 -10.43 -13.06 9.25
CA PHE A 103 -10.89 -12.00 10.17
C PHE A 103 -12.37 -12.12 10.55
N LEU A 104 -13.09 -13.12 10.03
CA LEU A 104 -14.52 -13.38 10.28
C LEU A 104 -15.42 -12.16 10.00
N VAL A 105 -15.18 -11.47 8.88
CA VAL A 105 -15.81 -10.18 8.51
C VAL A 105 -16.82 -10.31 7.38
#